data_AF-A0A6P8JHV5-F1
#
_entry.id   AF-A0A6P8JHV5-F1
#
_cell.length_a   1.000
_cell.length_b   1.000
_cell.length_c   1.000
_cell.angle_alpha   90.00
_cell.angle_beta   90.00
_cell.angle_gamma   90.00
#
_symmetry.space_group_name_H-M   'P 1'
#
loop_
_entity.id
_entity.type
_entity.pdbx_description
1 polymer ?
#
loop_
_entity_poly.entity_id
_entity_poly.type
_entity_poly.pdbx_seq_one_letter_code
_entity_poly.pdbx_strand_id
1 'polypeptide(L)'
;MIFLFLMLLPLALANMEITNYTDAQTVSVYKGLGKLQISSTKLIHLIDLEQLETELYKIREHTINDLKGSYLYHTLTHEIAQAFTALSTLTSKYRKARSINWIGSAWKFVAGNPDHDDLTMIENNLNSLITNNNDQVIVNKQLQSRINNLTTISNMLTNSIKKDNNFNNEIATSLQNQVRLIKEEIVNIKYAIQWAKINVINTLLLNEFELNEVNKIFQKNNITSLSIEEMLEFVDVSVLHNKTAIIYIIKIPELDPTTYQDMLIKPVIKNNFIVHLETNEIFIAQKEIINVPKNCKISNYLKICKKENTVNLKQTKCIAKLIEGKEALCDFSNAEHIQKIEEIDGSLILLNNYTGNLIHNNITYNLKGTYLVHFWNDTVQINSKQFNNKEKSILKPGTPIIQMSPIEVERLKILSLESHQKHKALK
;
A
#
# COMPACT_ATOMS: atom_id res chain seq x y z
N MET A 1 -20.68 52.90 18.58
CA MET A 1 -21.10 51.59 19.13
C MET A 1 -20.50 50.51 18.23
N ILE A 2 -19.27 50.08 18.52
CA ILE A 2 -18.56 49.08 17.72
C ILE A 2 -18.68 47.76 18.49
N PHE A 3 -19.42 46.81 17.93
CA PHE A 3 -19.57 45.46 18.46
C PHE A 3 -18.25 44.70 18.26
N LEU A 4 -17.57 44.37 19.35
CA LEU A 4 -16.42 43.48 19.36
C LEU A 4 -16.95 42.04 19.25
N PHE A 5 -16.83 41.44 18.07
CA PHE A 5 -17.14 40.03 17.86
C PHE A 5 -16.00 39.20 18.49
N LEU A 6 -16.20 38.73 19.71
CA LEU A 6 -15.27 37.85 20.40
C LEU A 6 -15.35 36.47 19.73
N MET A 7 -14.47 36.22 18.76
CA MET A 7 -14.20 34.88 18.23
C MET A 7 -13.66 34.02 19.37
N LEU A 8 -14.54 33.25 20.01
CA LEU A 8 -14.18 32.09 20.81
C LEU A 8 -13.54 31.06 19.88
N LEU A 9 -12.22 31.15 19.72
CA LEU A 9 -11.41 30.03 19.22
C LEU A 9 -11.69 28.84 20.13
N PRO A 10 -12.14 27.68 19.60
CA PRO A 10 -12.24 26.48 20.40
C PRO A 10 -10.82 26.12 20.84
N LEU A 11 -10.54 26.26 22.14
CA LEU A 11 -9.37 25.65 22.75
C LEU A 11 -9.47 24.16 22.46
N ALA A 12 -8.58 23.64 21.61
CA ALA A 12 -8.44 22.21 21.44
C ALA A 12 -8.21 21.61 22.83
N LEU A 13 -9.15 20.80 23.31
CA LEU A 13 -8.99 20.10 24.58
C LEU A 13 -7.76 19.19 24.43
N ALA A 14 -6.72 19.47 25.21
CA ALA A 14 -5.60 18.58 25.39
C ALA A 14 -6.11 17.28 26.03
N ASN A 15 -5.79 16.14 25.42
CA ASN A 15 -6.28 14.85 25.89
C ASN A 15 -5.11 13.93 26.17
N MET A 16 -5.17 13.28 27.33
CA MET A 16 -4.20 12.27 27.76
C MET A 16 -4.93 11.12 28.47
N GLU A 17 -4.62 9.90 28.08
CA GLU A 17 -5.09 8.66 28.69
C GLU A 17 -3.88 7.86 29.18
N ILE A 18 -3.94 7.36 30.42
CA ILE A 18 -2.89 6.50 31.00
C ILE A 18 -3.50 5.13 31.28
N THR A 19 -2.96 4.09 30.65
CA THR A 19 -3.36 2.69 30.87
C THR A 19 -2.29 1.97 31.68
N ASN A 20 -2.69 1.30 32.76
CA ASN A 20 -1.78 0.61 33.68
C ASN A 20 -1.59 -0.87 33.27
N TYR A 21 -0.34 -1.27 33.05
CA TYR A 21 0.09 -2.65 32.75
C TYR A 21 1.04 -3.21 33.81
N THR A 22 1.19 -2.57 34.96
CA THR A 22 2.16 -2.94 36.00
C THR A 22 2.06 -4.41 36.40
N ASP A 23 0.84 -4.93 36.50
CA ASP A 23 0.59 -6.33 36.88
C ASP A 23 0.56 -7.29 35.69
N ALA A 24 0.52 -6.79 34.45
CA ALA A 24 0.54 -7.60 33.24
C ALA A 24 1.94 -8.17 32.95
N GLN A 25 2.02 -9.26 32.19
CA GLN A 25 3.30 -9.82 31.71
C GLN A 25 3.75 -9.18 30.39
N THR A 26 2.80 -8.66 29.62
CA THR A 26 3.03 -7.98 28.36
C THR A 26 2.16 -6.73 28.23
N VAL A 27 2.67 -5.76 27.49
CA VAL A 27 1.92 -4.60 27.00
C VAL A 27 1.40 -4.94 25.62
N SER A 28 0.11 -4.74 25.39
CA SER A 28 -0.55 -4.95 24.11
C SER A 28 -0.98 -3.60 23.52
N VAL A 29 -0.75 -3.41 22.23
CA VAL A 29 -1.16 -2.22 21.47
C VAL A 29 -1.88 -2.69 20.21
N TYR A 30 -3.12 -2.29 20.06
CA TYR A 30 -3.91 -2.52 18.85
C TYR A 30 -3.47 -1.52 17.77
N LYS A 31 -3.11 -2.05 16.60
CA LYS A 31 -2.61 -1.26 15.46
C LYS A 31 -3.62 -1.09 14.34
N GLY A 32 -4.70 -1.86 14.34
CA GLY A 32 -5.69 -1.85 13.27
C GLY A 32 -6.08 -3.26 12.84
N LEU A 33 -6.52 -3.38 11.59
CA LEU A 33 -6.92 -4.64 11.00
C LEU A 33 -5.78 -5.26 10.18
N GLY A 34 -5.64 -6.57 10.30
CA GLY A 34 -4.75 -7.39 9.48
C GLY A 34 -5.54 -8.23 8.49
N LYS A 35 -5.05 -8.31 7.26
CA LYS A 35 -5.55 -9.18 6.19
C LYS A 35 -4.39 -9.91 5.53
N LEU A 36 -4.66 -11.14 5.08
CA LEU A 36 -3.69 -11.92 4.32
C LEU A 36 -4.09 -11.91 2.84
N GLN A 37 -3.13 -11.70 1.96
CA GLN A 37 -3.27 -11.89 0.53
C GLN A 37 -2.99 -13.36 0.18
N ILE A 38 -3.94 -13.98 -0.51
CA ILE A 38 -3.88 -15.39 -0.94
C ILE A 38 -3.55 -15.53 -2.43
N SER A 39 -3.95 -14.56 -3.24
CA SER A 39 -3.77 -14.54 -4.70
C SER A 39 -3.85 -13.09 -5.20
N SER A 40 -3.84 -12.89 -6.51
CA SER A 40 -4.10 -11.58 -7.11
C SER A 40 -4.94 -11.71 -8.38
N THR A 41 -5.91 -10.83 -8.55
CA THR A 41 -6.60 -10.60 -9.83
C THR A 41 -5.76 -9.64 -10.67
N LYS A 42 -5.59 -9.89 -11.97
CA LYS A 42 -4.77 -9.05 -12.86
C LYS A 42 -5.67 -8.22 -13.79
N LEU A 43 -5.48 -6.89 -13.81
CA LEU A 43 -5.97 -6.04 -14.90
C LEU A 43 -4.82 -5.79 -15.87
N ILE A 44 -5.05 -5.98 -17.16
CA ILE A 44 -4.02 -5.90 -18.19
C ILE A 44 -4.43 -4.88 -19.24
N HIS A 45 -3.58 -3.87 -19.45
CA HIS A 45 -3.73 -2.93 -20.55
C HIS A 45 -2.69 -3.26 -21.60
N LEU A 46 -3.14 -3.74 -22.75
CA LEU A 46 -2.30 -3.93 -23.93
C LEU A 46 -2.34 -2.66 -24.78
N ILE A 47 -1.18 -2.05 -24.93
CA ILE A 47 -1.00 -0.78 -25.64
C ILE A 47 -0.19 -1.09 -26.89
N ASP A 48 -0.84 -1.10 -28.05
CA ASP A 48 -0.19 -1.30 -29.34
C ASP A 48 0.40 0.03 -29.84
N LEU A 49 1.73 0.15 -29.76
CA LEU A 49 2.47 1.34 -30.19
C LEU A 49 2.52 1.45 -31.72
N GLU A 50 2.55 0.33 -32.43
CA GLU A 50 2.61 0.27 -33.90
C GLU A 50 1.28 0.71 -34.51
N GLN A 51 0.17 0.27 -33.94
CA GLN A 51 -1.16 0.73 -34.34
C GLN A 51 -1.33 2.23 -34.07
N LEU A 52 -0.90 2.72 -32.89
CA LEU A 52 -0.91 4.14 -32.57
C LEU A 52 -0.10 4.97 -33.57
N GLU A 53 1.10 4.52 -33.90
CA GLU A 53 1.97 5.17 -34.88
C GLU A 53 1.32 5.20 -36.27
N THR A 54 0.77 4.07 -36.72
CA THR A 54 0.11 3.93 -38.03
C THR A 54 -1.09 4.87 -38.17
N GLU A 55 -1.95 4.95 -37.15
CA GLU A 55 -3.12 5.82 -37.19
C GLU A 55 -2.72 7.31 -37.17
N LEU A 56 -1.71 7.70 -36.40
CA LEU A 56 -1.18 9.07 -36.44
C LEU A 56 -0.60 9.42 -37.82
N TYR A 57 0.03 8.47 -38.52
CA TYR A 57 0.51 8.68 -39.89
C TYR A 57 -0.65 8.88 -40.87
N LYS A 58 -1.71 8.07 -40.82
CA LYS A 58 -2.91 8.26 -41.66
C LYS A 58 -3.51 9.65 -41.45
N ILE A 59 -3.66 10.08 -40.20
CA ILE A 59 -4.18 11.41 -39.85
C ILE A 59 -3.30 12.52 -40.42
N ARG A 60 -1.98 12.36 -40.34
CA ARG A 60 -1.02 13.32 -40.91
C ARG A 60 -1.18 13.44 -42.42
N GLU A 61 -1.23 12.31 -43.13
CA GLU A 61 -1.41 12.29 -44.58
C GLU A 61 -2.70 12.98 -45.00
N HIS A 62 -3.82 12.68 -44.35
CA HIS A 62 -5.09 13.35 -44.59
C HIS A 62 -5.06 14.85 -44.30
N THR A 63 -4.41 15.25 -43.22
CA THR A 63 -4.27 16.67 -42.87
C THR A 63 -3.51 17.43 -43.97
N ILE A 64 -2.43 16.83 -44.49
CA ILE A 64 -1.58 17.42 -45.54
C ILE A 64 -2.28 17.43 -46.90
N ASN A 65 -3.00 16.37 -47.25
CA ASN A 65 -3.57 16.24 -48.58
C ASN A 65 -4.93 16.93 -48.72
N ASP A 66 -5.76 16.87 -47.67
CA ASP A 66 -7.17 17.20 -47.76
C ASP A 66 -7.56 18.48 -46.98
N LEU A 67 -6.79 18.86 -45.97
CA LEU A 67 -7.15 19.95 -45.04
C LEU A 67 -6.27 21.21 -45.15
N LYS A 68 -5.42 21.34 -46.17
CA LYS A 68 -4.57 22.53 -46.39
C LYS A 68 -5.32 23.86 -46.42
N GLY A 69 -6.58 23.85 -46.88
CA GLY A 69 -7.43 25.03 -46.95
C GLY A 69 -8.15 25.38 -45.64
N SER A 70 -8.06 24.53 -44.60
CA SER A 70 -8.71 24.80 -43.31
C SER A 70 -7.91 25.79 -42.47
N TYR A 71 -8.61 26.65 -41.71
CA TYR A 71 -7.98 27.56 -40.75
C TYR A 71 -7.22 26.84 -39.63
N LEU A 72 -7.55 25.57 -39.36
CA LEU A 72 -6.90 24.75 -38.33
C LEU A 72 -5.67 24.00 -38.83
N TYR A 73 -5.34 24.06 -40.13
CA TYR A 73 -4.27 23.25 -40.73
C TYR A 73 -2.95 23.33 -39.96
N HIS A 74 -2.48 24.55 -39.66
CA HIS A 74 -1.20 24.76 -38.96
C HIS A 74 -1.24 24.23 -37.52
N THR A 75 -2.32 24.51 -36.80
CA THR A 75 -2.49 24.06 -35.40
C THR A 75 -2.55 22.53 -35.33
N LEU A 76 -3.36 21.92 -36.19
CA LEU A 76 -3.51 20.47 -36.27
C LEU A 76 -2.19 19.79 -36.65
N THR A 77 -1.47 20.31 -37.65
CA THR A 77 -0.15 19.78 -38.04
C THR A 77 0.84 19.83 -36.89
N HIS A 78 0.85 20.93 -36.13
CA HIS A 78 1.70 21.06 -34.95
C HIS A 78 1.31 20.08 -33.84
N GLU A 79 0.01 19.91 -33.56
CA GLU A 79 -0.47 18.94 -32.55
C GLU A 79 -0.14 17.49 -32.93
N ILE A 80 -0.27 17.13 -34.20
CA ILE A 80 0.14 15.83 -34.74
C ILE A 80 1.65 15.62 -34.51
N ALA A 81 2.48 16.63 -34.81
CA ALA A 81 3.92 16.56 -34.58
C ALA A 81 4.27 16.39 -33.09
N GLN A 82 3.52 17.05 -32.19
CA GLN A 82 3.67 16.85 -30.74
C GLN A 82 3.28 15.44 -30.31
N ALA A 83 2.21 14.87 -30.88
CA ALA A 83 1.78 13.49 -30.60
C ALA A 83 2.86 12.47 -31.02
N PHE A 84 3.45 12.63 -32.22
CA PHE A 84 4.59 11.81 -32.65
C PHE A 84 5.80 11.95 -31.73
N THR A 85 6.10 13.18 -31.29
CA THR A 85 7.21 13.43 -30.37
C THR A 85 6.98 12.70 -29.05
N ALA A 86 5.77 12.77 -28.49
CA ALA A 86 5.41 12.05 -27.28
C ALA A 86 5.49 10.53 -27.47
N LEU A 87 4.96 10.00 -28.58
CA LEU A 87 5.01 8.56 -28.90
C LEU A 87 6.46 8.06 -29.01
N SER A 88 7.35 8.87 -29.60
CA SER A 88 8.78 8.54 -29.73
C SER A 88 9.52 8.39 -28.40
N THR A 89 8.92 8.84 -27.28
CA THR A 89 9.46 8.63 -25.93
C THR A 89 9.06 7.29 -25.34
N LEU A 90 8.00 6.68 -25.85
CA LEU A 90 7.53 5.34 -25.49
C LEU A 90 8.20 4.27 -26.36
N THR A 91 8.53 4.59 -27.61
CA THR A 91 9.23 3.66 -28.51
C THR A 91 10.73 3.60 -28.19
N SER A 92 11.29 2.40 -28.18
CA SER A 92 12.72 2.22 -27.86
C SER A 92 13.61 2.80 -28.97
N LYS A 93 14.19 3.98 -28.75
CA LYS A 93 15.29 4.49 -29.60
C LYS A 93 16.51 3.59 -29.40
N TYR A 94 16.90 2.84 -30.43
CA TYR A 94 18.07 1.97 -30.50
C TYR A 94 19.24 2.41 -29.59
N ARG A 95 19.35 1.84 -28.38
CA ARG A 95 20.64 1.71 -27.72
C ARG A 95 21.32 0.50 -28.34
N LYS A 96 22.42 0.71 -29.06
CA LYS A 96 23.29 -0.37 -29.59
C LYS A 96 23.45 -1.44 -28.52
N ALA A 97 23.03 -2.66 -28.84
CA ALA A 97 23.16 -3.82 -27.98
C ALA A 97 24.63 -3.97 -27.56
N ARG A 98 24.89 -3.93 -26.26
CA ARG A 98 26.05 -4.63 -25.71
C ARG A 98 25.57 -6.05 -25.44
N SER A 99 26.21 -7.02 -26.10
CA SER A 99 26.08 -8.49 -25.99
C SER A 99 25.22 -8.94 -24.80
N ILE A 100 24.08 -9.61 -24.99
CA ILE A 100 23.93 -10.99 -25.49
C ILE A 100 22.61 -11.07 -26.29
N ASN A 101 22.69 -11.47 -27.56
CA ASN A 101 21.53 -11.85 -28.36
C ASN A 101 21.36 -13.37 -28.24
N TRP A 102 20.40 -13.83 -27.46
CA TRP A 102 19.84 -15.18 -27.56
C TRP A 102 18.38 -15.13 -27.05
N ILE A 103 17.43 -15.40 -27.94
CA ILE A 103 15.95 -15.41 -27.83
C ILE A 103 15.27 -14.10 -28.29
N GLY A 104 14.53 -14.24 -29.41
CA GLY A 104 13.91 -13.16 -30.18
C GLY A 104 12.77 -12.43 -29.46
N SER A 105 12.40 -11.25 -29.97
CA SER A 105 11.16 -10.52 -29.60
C SER A 105 10.83 -10.47 -28.10
N ALA A 106 11.86 -10.48 -27.23
CA ALA A 106 11.68 -10.65 -25.81
C ALA A 106 10.99 -9.43 -25.18
N TRP A 107 9.90 -9.68 -24.45
CA TRP A 107 9.30 -8.71 -23.54
C TRP A 107 10.35 -8.29 -22.50
N LYS A 108 10.52 -6.98 -22.32
CA LYS A 108 11.45 -6.42 -21.34
C LYS A 108 10.69 -5.73 -20.23
N PHE A 109 11.12 -5.97 -19.00
CA PHE A 109 10.62 -5.24 -17.85
C PHE A 109 11.19 -3.83 -17.81
N VAL A 110 10.30 -2.85 -17.63
CA VAL A 110 10.68 -1.42 -17.61
C VAL A 110 10.31 -0.77 -16.27
N ALA A 111 9.35 -1.33 -15.53
CA ALA A 111 8.93 -0.87 -14.21
C ALA A 111 8.21 -1.97 -13.41
N GLY A 112 8.18 -1.83 -12.07
CA GLY A 112 7.54 -2.75 -11.14
C GLY A 112 8.39 -3.97 -10.74
N ASN A 113 7.81 -4.84 -9.89
CA ASN A 113 8.41 -6.10 -9.48
C ASN A 113 7.61 -7.29 -10.07
N PRO A 114 7.86 -7.65 -11.35
CA PRO A 114 7.17 -8.74 -12.02
C PRO A 114 7.55 -10.10 -11.40
N ASP A 115 6.62 -11.04 -11.41
CA ASP A 115 6.85 -12.42 -10.98
C ASP A 115 6.97 -13.39 -12.16
N HIS A 116 7.36 -14.63 -11.86
CA HIS A 116 7.48 -15.69 -12.86
C HIS A 116 6.13 -15.97 -13.56
N ASP A 117 5.03 -15.80 -12.84
CA ASP A 117 3.68 -16.03 -13.35
C ASP A 117 3.28 -14.97 -14.39
N ASP A 118 3.78 -13.74 -14.28
CA ASP A 118 3.58 -12.71 -15.31
C ASP A 118 4.21 -13.08 -16.65
N LEU A 119 5.44 -13.59 -16.65
CA LEU A 119 6.14 -13.97 -17.88
C LEU A 119 5.48 -15.16 -18.56
N THR A 120 5.20 -16.20 -17.79
CA THR A 120 4.59 -17.43 -18.31
C THR A 120 3.18 -17.16 -18.85
N MET A 121 2.43 -16.27 -18.22
CA MET A 121 1.12 -15.81 -18.70
C MET A 121 1.22 -15.10 -20.05
N ILE A 122 2.20 -14.21 -20.21
CA ILE A 122 2.38 -13.43 -21.44
C ILE A 122 2.88 -14.32 -22.58
N GLU A 123 3.86 -15.19 -22.32
CA GLU A 123 4.44 -16.07 -23.34
C GLU A 123 3.44 -17.12 -23.86
N ASN A 124 2.59 -17.67 -22.97
CA ASN A 124 1.71 -18.78 -23.33
C ASN A 124 0.28 -18.36 -23.69
N ASN A 125 -0.22 -17.21 -23.22
CA ASN A 125 -1.66 -16.91 -23.24
C ASN A 125 -2.05 -15.53 -23.80
N LEU A 126 -1.15 -14.71 -24.33
CA LEU A 126 -1.48 -13.36 -24.82
C LEU A 126 -2.69 -13.33 -25.80
N ASN A 127 -2.71 -14.27 -26.77
CA ASN A 127 -3.79 -14.36 -27.76
C ASN A 127 -5.10 -14.98 -27.20
N SER A 128 -5.00 -15.90 -26.22
CA SER A 128 -6.15 -16.53 -25.57
C SER A 128 -6.81 -15.62 -24.52
N LEU A 129 -6.05 -14.74 -23.87
CA LEU A 129 -6.53 -13.75 -22.90
C LEU A 129 -7.30 -12.60 -23.55
N ILE A 130 -7.01 -12.28 -24.82
CA ILE A 130 -7.77 -11.28 -25.59
C ILE A 130 -9.16 -11.81 -25.98
N THR A 131 -9.31 -13.13 -26.07
CA THR A 131 -10.50 -13.81 -26.63
C THR A 131 -11.39 -14.49 -25.59
N ASN A 132 -10.85 -14.93 -24.44
CA ASN A 132 -11.62 -15.61 -23.41
C ASN A 132 -11.69 -14.76 -22.12
N ASN A 133 -12.91 -14.39 -21.72
CA ASN A 133 -13.22 -13.83 -20.39
C ASN A 133 -12.77 -14.83 -19.31
N ASN A 134 -11.58 -14.63 -18.78
CA ASN A 134 -11.09 -15.35 -17.60
C ASN A 134 -11.33 -14.44 -16.39
N ASP A 135 -11.95 -14.95 -15.32
CA ASP A 135 -12.34 -14.14 -14.14
C ASP A 135 -11.14 -13.47 -13.44
N GLN A 136 -9.92 -13.96 -13.72
CA GLN A 136 -8.67 -13.44 -13.16
C GLN A 136 -7.96 -12.39 -14.02
N VAL A 137 -8.46 -12.12 -15.24
CA VAL A 137 -7.80 -11.24 -16.21
C VAL A 137 -8.79 -10.33 -16.92
N ILE A 138 -8.73 -9.03 -16.63
CA ILE A 138 -9.57 -8.01 -17.27
C ILE A 138 -8.72 -7.21 -18.25
N VAL A 139 -9.11 -7.18 -19.53
CA VAL A 139 -8.40 -6.43 -20.58
C VAL A 139 -9.08 -5.10 -20.85
N ASN A 140 -8.36 -4.00 -20.65
CA ASN A 140 -8.86 -2.66 -21.00
C ASN A 140 -8.77 -2.43 -22.51
N LYS A 141 -9.94 -2.22 -23.15
CA LYS A 141 -10.07 -1.94 -24.59
C LYS A 141 -10.37 -0.46 -24.89
N GLN A 142 -10.32 0.44 -23.91
CA GLN A 142 -10.70 1.83 -24.09
C GLN A 142 -9.72 2.57 -25.01
N LEU A 143 -8.42 2.34 -24.83
CA LEU A 143 -7.41 2.85 -25.76
C LEU A 143 -7.69 2.35 -27.19
N GLN A 144 -7.94 1.04 -27.34
CA GLN A 144 -8.30 0.44 -28.63
C GLN A 144 -9.57 1.05 -29.23
N SER A 145 -10.59 1.31 -28.42
CA SER A 145 -11.85 1.94 -28.83
C SER A 145 -11.64 3.38 -29.30
N ARG A 146 -10.81 4.17 -28.59
CA ARG A 146 -10.44 5.52 -29.01
C ARG A 146 -9.66 5.49 -30.34
N ILE A 147 -8.72 4.56 -30.50
CA ILE A 147 -7.99 4.34 -31.76
C ILE A 147 -8.95 3.95 -32.89
N ASN A 148 -9.90 3.04 -32.66
CA ASN A 148 -10.88 2.63 -33.66
C ASN A 148 -11.83 3.79 -34.06
N ASN A 149 -12.21 4.66 -33.12
CA ASN A 149 -13.00 5.85 -33.41
C ASN A 149 -12.25 6.81 -34.34
N LEU A 150 -10.93 6.96 -34.15
CA LEU A 150 -10.08 7.74 -35.05
C LEU A 150 -10.02 7.17 -36.45
N THR A 151 -9.84 5.85 -36.57
CA THR A 151 -9.89 5.17 -37.87
C THR A 151 -11.23 5.39 -38.55
N THR A 152 -12.33 5.35 -37.79
CA THR A 152 -13.68 5.59 -38.30
C THR A 152 -13.83 7.02 -38.81
N ILE A 153 -13.38 8.03 -38.05
CA ILE A 153 -13.42 9.43 -38.47
C ILE A 153 -12.52 9.68 -39.69
N SER A 154 -11.32 9.08 -39.73
CA SER A 154 -10.42 9.12 -40.90
C SER A 154 -11.06 8.48 -42.15
N ASN A 155 -11.83 7.42 -41.97
CA ASN A 155 -12.57 6.79 -43.07
C ASN A 155 -13.77 7.63 -43.52
N MET A 156 -14.48 8.27 -42.58
CA MET A 156 -15.52 9.26 -42.92
C MET A 156 -14.92 10.43 -43.71
N LEU A 157 -13.72 10.89 -43.33
CA LEU A 157 -12.94 11.93 -44.01
C LEU A 157 -12.67 11.55 -45.48
N THR A 158 -12.21 10.32 -45.72
CA THR A 158 -11.99 9.77 -47.08
C THR A 158 -13.25 9.78 -47.95
N ASN A 159 -14.42 9.54 -47.34
CA ASN A 159 -15.70 9.46 -48.06
C ASN A 159 -16.38 10.82 -48.30
N SER A 160 -16.09 11.83 -47.47
CA SER A 160 -16.89 13.05 -47.39
C SER A 160 -16.22 14.30 -47.99
N ILE A 161 -14.88 14.35 -48.00
CA ILE A 161 -14.09 15.41 -48.67
C ILE A 161 -14.36 15.48 -50.18
N LYS A 162 -14.96 14.43 -50.76
CA LYS A 162 -15.42 14.45 -52.15
C LYS A 162 -16.62 15.38 -52.42
N LYS A 163 -17.22 16.06 -51.43
CA LYS A 163 -18.53 16.73 -51.60
C LYS A 163 -18.70 18.21 -51.19
N ASP A 164 -17.96 18.82 -50.24
CA ASP A 164 -18.12 20.27 -49.90
C ASP A 164 -16.97 20.86 -49.04
N ASN A 165 -16.69 22.16 -49.18
CA ASN A 165 -15.62 22.89 -48.47
C ASN A 165 -16.00 23.33 -47.04
N ASN A 166 -17.28 23.63 -46.74
CA ASN A 166 -17.71 23.96 -45.37
C ASN A 166 -17.57 22.75 -44.42
N PHE A 167 -17.69 21.55 -44.97
CA PHE A 167 -17.50 20.29 -44.26
C PHE A 167 -16.05 20.13 -43.73
N ASN A 168 -15.06 20.74 -44.39
CA ASN A 168 -13.64 20.61 -44.02
C ASN A 168 -13.29 21.21 -42.65
N ASN A 169 -14.01 22.25 -42.19
CA ASN A 169 -13.70 22.92 -40.92
C ASN A 169 -14.25 22.17 -39.70
N GLU A 170 -15.45 21.59 -39.80
CA GLU A 170 -16.01 20.73 -38.76
C GLU A 170 -15.18 19.46 -38.60
N ILE A 171 -14.76 18.86 -39.72
CA ILE A 171 -13.82 17.73 -39.71
C ILE A 171 -12.50 18.11 -39.05
N ALA A 172 -11.88 19.23 -39.45
CA ALA A 172 -10.60 19.66 -38.89
C ALA A 172 -10.68 19.86 -37.37
N THR A 173 -11.80 20.40 -36.88
CA THR A 173 -12.08 20.58 -35.44
C THR A 173 -12.22 19.24 -34.73
N SER A 174 -12.98 18.30 -35.31
CA SER A 174 -13.14 16.95 -34.77
C SER A 174 -11.80 16.20 -34.71
N LEU A 175 -11.02 16.27 -35.79
CA LEU A 175 -9.71 15.64 -35.89
C LEU A 175 -8.71 16.23 -34.88
N GLN A 176 -8.71 17.55 -34.69
CA GLN A 176 -7.90 18.22 -33.67
C GLN A 176 -8.24 17.73 -32.26
N ASN A 177 -9.52 17.70 -31.91
CA ASN A 177 -9.96 17.20 -30.60
C ASN A 177 -9.49 15.76 -30.37
N GLN A 178 -9.58 14.90 -31.39
CA GLN A 178 -9.15 13.51 -31.25
C GLN A 178 -7.62 13.37 -31.16
N VAL A 179 -6.85 14.10 -31.97
CA VAL A 179 -5.37 14.13 -31.87
C VAL A 179 -4.94 14.59 -30.48
N ARG A 180 -5.63 15.59 -29.91
CA ARG A 180 -5.38 16.04 -28.54
C ARG A 180 -5.64 14.94 -27.51
N LEU A 181 -6.75 14.20 -27.62
CA LEU A 181 -7.06 13.08 -26.73
C LEU A 181 -6.02 11.96 -26.83
N ILE A 182 -5.55 11.61 -28.03
CA ILE A 182 -4.45 10.63 -28.20
C ILE A 182 -3.18 11.13 -27.52
N LYS A 183 -2.82 12.39 -27.74
CA LYS A 183 -1.62 12.98 -27.15
C LYS A 183 -1.66 12.94 -25.62
N GLU A 184 -2.79 13.32 -25.04
CA GLU A 184 -3.03 13.23 -23.59
C GLU A 184 -2.89 11.79 -23.09
N GLU A 185 -3.43 10.82 -23.82
CA GLU A 185 -3.33 9.39 -23.48
C GLU A 185 -1.89 8.86 -23.55
N ILE A 186 -1.12 9.19 -24.60
CA ILE A 186 0.30 8.86 -24.72
C ILE A 186 1.10 9.43 -23.53
N VAL A 187 0.78 10.65 -23.12
CA VAL A 187 1.39 11.29 -21.95
C VAL A 187 1.01 10.57 -20.66
N ASN A 188 -0.25 10.15 -20.49
CA ASN A 188 -0.69 9.36 -19.33
C ASN A 188 0.01 8.01 -19.25
N ILE A 189 0.19 7.31 -20.39
CA ILE A 189 0.95 6.07 -20.47
C ILE A 189 2.40 6.30 -20.04
N LYS A 190 3.03 7.39 -20.51
CA LYS A 190 4.38 7.76 -20.09
C LYS A 190 4.49 7.95 -18.59
N TYR A 191 3.56 8.69 -17.98
CA TYR A 191 3.55 8.88 -16.53
C TYR A 191 3.30 7.58 -15.78
N ALA A 192 2.41 6.72 -16.26
CA ALA A 192 2.15 5.42 -15.65
C ALA A 192 3.39 4.54 -15.61
N ILE A 193 4.19 4.51 -16.68
CA ILE A 193 5.47 3.79 -16.72
C ILE A 193 6.45 4.36 -15.67
N GLN A 194 6.49 5.67 -15.51
CA GLN A 194 7.39 6.32 -14.54
C GLN A 194 6.96 6.04 -13.10
N TRP A 195 5.67 6.17 -12.81
CA TRP A 195 5.09 5.95 -11.48
C TRP A 195 5.12 4.47 -11.08
N ALA A 196 4.96 3.55 -12.04
CA ALA A 196 5.08 2.12 -11.78
C ALA A 196 6.48 1.71 -11.24
N LYS A 197 7.53 2.51 -11.46
CA LYS A 197 8.87 2.23 -10.90
C LYS A 197 8.91 2.34 -9.37
N ILE A 198 8.01 3.12 -8.80
CA ILE A 198 7.81 3.27 -7.36
C ILE A 198 6.49 2.62 -6.90
N ASN A 199 5.94 1.71 -7.71
CA ASN A 199 4.69 1.00 -7.47
C ASN A 199 3.44 1.90 -7.31
N VAL A 200 3.44 3.07 -7.97
CA VAL A 200 2.29 3.98 -7.97
C VAL A 200 1.50 3.81 -9.27
N ILE A 201 0.18 3.63 -9.15
CA ILE A 201 -0.73 3.44 -10.27
C ILE A 201 -1.19 4.79 -10.80
N ASN A 202 -1.14 4.97 -12.12
CA ASN A 202 -1.78 6.12 -12.74
C ASN A 202 -3.28 5.87 -12.88
N THR A 203 -4.10 6.49 -12.02
CA THR A 203 -5.56 6.38 -12.04
C THR A 203 -6.19 6.90 -13.33
N LEU A 204 -5.51 7.77 -14.09
CA LEU A 204 -5.99 8.27 -15.38
C LEU A 204 -6.03 7.19 -16.47
N LEU A 205 -5.31 6.07 -16.28
CA LEU A 205 -5.40 4.91 -17.17
C LEU A 205 -6.56 3.98 -16.80
N LEU A 206 -7.10 4.10 -15.58
CA LEU A 206 -8.17 3.26 -15.08
C LEU A 206 -9.54 3.84 -15.45
N ASN A 207 -10.45 2.98 -15.90
CA ASN A 207 -11.85 3.36 -16.12
C ASN A 207 -12.72 3.05 -14.89
N GLU A 208 -13.95 3.57 -14.89
CA GLU A 208 -14.90 3.40 -13.78
C GLU A 208 -15.20 1.93 -13.47
N PHE A 209 -15.29 1.08 -14.50
CA PHE A 209 -15.49 -0.36 -14.31
C PHE A 209 -14.33 -0.99 -13.55
N GLU A 210 -13.08 -0.69 -13.92
CA GLU A 210 -11.88 -1.20 -13.26
C GLU A 210 -11.76 -0.72 -11.81
N LEU A 211 -12.06 0.56 -11.56
CA LEU A 211 -12.10 1.11 -10.21
C LEU A 211 -13.20 0.43 -9.37
N ASN A 212 -14.35 0.11 -9.99
CA ASN A 212 -15.42 -0.62 -9.32
C ASN A 212 -15.01 -2.07 -9.02
N GLU A 213 -14.25 -2.74 -9.89
CA GLU A 213 -13.72 -4.08 -9.61
C GLU A 213 -12.74 -4.08 -8.43
N VAL A 214 -11.85 -3.08 -8.34
CA VAL A 214 -11.01 -2.88 -7.14
C VAL A 214 -11.90 -2.76 -5.91
N ASN A 215 -12.86 -1.85 -5.93
CA ASN A 215 -13.76 -1.62 -4.80
C ASN A 215 -14.54 -2.89 -4.40
N LYS A 216 -15.08 -3.65 -5.36
CA LYS A 216 -15.80 -4.91 -5.10
C LYS A 216 -14.93 -5.93 -4.36
N ILE A 217 -13.67 -6.09 -4.74
CA ILE A 217 -12.75 -7.05 -4.10
C ILE A 217 -12.54 -6.71 -2.62
N PHE A 218 -12.36 -5.42 -2.30
CA PHE A 218 -12.20 -4.98 -0.90
C PHE A 218 -13.52 -5.05 -0.11
N GLN A 219 -14.65 -4.64 -0.72
CA GLN A 219 -15.97 -4.70 -0.08
C GLN A 219 -16.41 -6.12 0.26
N LYS A 220 -16.15 -7.10 -0.63
CA LYS A 220 -16.42 -8.53 -0.38
C LYS A 220 -15.72 -9.05 0.88
N ASN A 221 -14.61 -8.41 1.27
CA ASN A 221 -13.79 -8.77 2.42
C ASN A 221 -14.08 -7.93 3.68
N ASN A 222 -15.24 -7.24 3.71
CA ASN A 222 -15.70 -6.36 4.79
C ASN A 222 -14.80 -5.15 5.04
N ILE A 223 -14.14 -4.65 3.99
CA ILE A 223 -13.35 -3.42 4.04
C ILE A 223 -14.17 -2.33 3.33
N THR A 224 -14.87 -1.49 4.11
CA THR A 224 -15.87 -0.55 3.57
C THR A 224 -15.53 0.92 3.79
N SER A 225 -14.53 1.24 4.62
CA SER A 225 -14.18 2.62 4.98
C SER A 225 -12.96 3.19 4.26
N LEU A 226 -12.34 2.43 3.36
CA LEU A 226 -11.24 2.95 2.54
C LEU A 226 -11.79 3.65 1.30
N SER A 227 -11.13 4.75 0.92
CA SER A 227 -11.24 5.36 -0.41
C SER A 227 -10.61 4.48 -1.48
N ILE A 228 -10.94 4.72 -2.75
CA ILE A 228 -10.36 3.99 -3.87
C ILE A 228 -8.84 4.25 -3.94
N GLU A 229 -8.42 5.47 -3.64
CA GLU A 229 -7.02 5.87 -3.58
C GLU A 229 -6.24 5.05 -2.52
N GLU A 230 -6.78 4.92 -1.31
CA GLU A 230 -6.20 4.08 -0.26
C GLU A 230 -6.19 2.58 -0.66
N MET A 231 -7.23 2.10 -1.35
CA MET A 231 -7.24 0.72 -1.87
C MET A 231 -6.13 0.47 -2.89
N LEU A 232 -5.87 1.45 -3.77
CA LEU A 232 -4.84 1.35 -4.80
C LEU A 232 -3.42 1.30 -4.22
N GLU A 233 -3.17 1.79 -3.00
CA GLU A 233 -1.88 1.64 -2.32
C GLU A 233 -1.52 0.16 -2.05
N PHE A 234 -2.53 -0.71 -1.94
CA PHE A 234 -2.32 -2.15 -1.74
C PHE A 234 -2.10 -2.92 -3.04
N VAL A 235 -2.40 -2.33 -4.18
CA VAL A 235 -2.30 -2.95 -5.50
C VAL A 235 -0.84 -2.88 -6.00
N ASP A 236 -0.39 -3.91 -6.72
CA ASP A 236 0.94 -3.90 -7.35
C ASP A 236 0.84 -3.57 -8.84
N VAL A 237 1.85 -2.89 -9.37
CA VAL A 237 1.92 -2.56 -10.79
C VAL A 237 3.23 -3.02 -11.41
N SER A 238 3.16 -3.55 -12.62
CA SER A 238 4.33 -3.89 -13.42
C SER A 238 4.12 -3.53 -14.88
N VAL A 239 5.23 -3.22 -15.57
CA VAL A 239 5.19 -2.82 -16.98
C VAL A 239 6.20 -3.59 -17.79
N LEU A 240 5.70 -4.26 -18.82
CA LEU A 240 6.48 -4.89 -19.86
C LEU A 240 6.41 -4.08 -21.13
N HIS A 241 7.49 -4.11 -21.89
CA HIS A 241 7.62 -3.38 -23.14
C HIS A 241 8.40 -4.25 -24.13
N ASN A 242 7.89 -4.37 -25.34
CA ASN A 242 8.64 -4.90 -26.48
C ASN A 242 8.74 -3.80 -27.56
N LYS A 243 9.18 -4.12 -28.78
CA LYS A 243 9.35 -3.09 -29.82
C LYS A 243 8.05 -2.43 -30.27
N THR A 244 6.93 -3.16 -30.22
CA THR A 244 5.66 -2.77 -30.86
C THR A 244 4.55 -2.52 -29.86
N ALA A 245 4.72 -2.91 -28.59
CA ALA A 245 3.67 -2.85 -27.60
C ALA A 245 4.19 -2.69 -26.16
N ILE A 246 3.31 -2.16 -25.31
CA ILE A 246 3.46 -2.06 -23.86
C ILE A 246 2.35 -2.87 -23.20
N ILE A 247 2.69 -3.60 -22.16
CA ILE A 247 1.73 -4.29 -21.30
C ILE A 247 1.86 -3.66 -19.91
N TYR A 248 0.79 -3.02 -19.46
CA TYR A 248 0.66 -2.47 -18.12
C TYR A 248 -0.23 -3.40 -17.30
N ILE A 249 0.32 -3.99 -16.24
CA ILE A 249 -0.33 -5.01 -15.41
C ILE A 249 -0.54 -4.44 -14.02
N ILE A 250 -1.79 -4.49 -13.57
CA ILE A 250 -2.23 -4.08 -12.24
C ILE A 250 -2.68 -5.34 -11.51
N LYS A 251 -2.07 -5.66 -10.37
CA LYS A 251 -2.34 -6.85 -9.56
C LYS A 251 -3.10 -6.44 -8.31
N ILE A 252 -4.41 -6.70 -8.31
CA ILE A 252 -5.29 -6.42 -7.19
C ILE A 252 -5.19 -7.60 -6.21
N PRO A 253 -4.88 -7.39 -4.93
CA PRO A 253 -4.73 -8.48 -3.98
C PRO A 253 -6.09 -9.14 -3.68
N GLU A 254 -6.17 -10.46 -3.86
CA GLU A 254 -7.28 -11.24 -3.36
C GLU A 254 -7.00 -11.61 -1.89
N LEU A 255 -7.94 -11.26 -1.02
CA LEU A 255 -7.76 -11.35 0.42
C LEU A 255 -8.41 -12.61 1.00
N ASP A 256 -7.76 -13.17 2.01
CA ASP A 256 -8.34 -14.17 2.89
C ASP A 256 -9.58 -13.57 3.59
N PRO A 257 -10.70 -14.31 3.66
CA PRO A 257 -11.92 -13.83 4.30
C PRO A 257 -11.71 -13.52 5.80
N THR A 258 -10.73 -14.17 6.44
CA THR A 258 -10.43 -13.95 7.85
C THR A 258 -9.90 -12.53 8.08
N THR A 259 -10.56 -11.80 8.97
CA THR A 259 -10.08 -10.49 9.45
C THR A 259 -9.37 -10.69 10.78
N TYR A 260 -8.12 -10.24 10.84
CA TYR A 260 -7.32 -10.29 12.05
C TYR A 260 -7.28 -8.92 12.73
N GLN A 261 -7.11 -8.91 14.03
CA GLN A 261 -6.63 -7.75 14.78
C GLN A 261 -5.11 -7.72 14.70
N ASP A 262 -4.54 -6.61 14.23
CA ASP A 262 -3.10 -6.35 14.24
C ASP A 262 -2.69 -5.84 15.61
N MET A 263 -1.80 -6.56 16.28
CA MET A 263 -1.40 -6.28 17.66
C MET A 263 0.12 -6.30 17.82
N LEU A 264 0.65 -5.21 18.36
CA LEU A 264 2.00 -5.12 18.90
C LEU A 264 1.99 -5.60 20.35
N ILE A 265 2.94 -6.46 20.69
CA ILE A 265 3.17 -6.97 22.04
C ILE A 265 4.60 -6.62 22.44
N LYS A 266 4.74 -6.05 23.63
CA LYS A 266 6.03 -5.74 24.26
C LYS A 266 6.11 -6.41 25.63
N PRO A 267 7.28 -6.90 26.05
CA PRO A 267 7.41 -7.50 27.37
C PRO A 267 7.40 -6.43 28.47
N VAL A 268 6.79 -6.74 29.62
CA VAL A 268 6.86 -5.91 30.83
C VAL A 268 8.10 -6.27 31.63
N ILE A 269 8.85 -5.26 32.11
CA ILE A 269 10.00 -5.47 32.99
C ILE A 269 9.49 -5.74 34.41
N LYS A 270 9.82 -6.91 34.97
CA LYS A 270 9.55 -7.27 36.37
C LYS A 270 10.80 -7.82 37.03
N ASN A 271 11.21 -7.25 38.16
CA ASN A 271 12.40 -7.69 38.91
C ASN A 271 13.67 -7.83 38.04
N ASN A 272 13.86 -6.92 37.07
CA ASN A 272 14.95 -6.94 36.08
C ASN A 272 14.93 -8.11 35.08
N PHE A 273 13.80 -8.81 34.96
CA PHE A 273 13.56 -9.83 33.95
C PHE A 273 12.41 -9.43 33.03
N ILE A 274 12.40 -10.02 31.84
CA ILE A 274 11.32 -9.96 30.86
C ILE A 274 10.97 -11.34 30.38
N VAL A 275 9.72 -11.52 29.98
CA VAL A 275 9.29 -12.68 29.19
C VAL A 275 9.92 -12.59 27.80
N HIS A 276 10.55 -13.68 27.34
CA HIS A 276 11.05 -13.78 25.98
C HIS A 276 9.89 -14.00 25.00
N LEU A 277 9.75 -13.09 24.03
CA LEU A 277 8.74 -13.16 22.98
C LEU A 277 9.42 -13.53 21.66
N GLU A 278 8.94 -14.59 21.01
CA GLU A 278 9.41 -15.01 19.68
C GLU A 278 9.10 -13.98 18.58
N THR A 279 8.05 -13.18 18.78
CA THR A 279 7.66 -12.06 17.92
C THR A 279 7.03 -10.95 18.75
N ASN A 280 7.22 -9.71 18.31
CA ASN A 280 6.60 -8.53 18.91
C ASN A 280 5.31 -8.11 18.19
N GLU A 281 4.97 -8.72 17.05
CA GLU A 281 3.76 -8.37 16.30
C GLU A 281 3.03 -9.64 15.87
N ILE A 282 1.71 -9.64 16.04
CA ILE A 282 0.85 -10.77 15.77
C ILE A 282 -0.48 -10.35 15.14
N PHE A 283 -1.08 -11.29 14.43
CA PHE A 283 -2.45 -11.23 13.96
C PHE A 283 -3.32 -12.17 14.79
N ILE A 284 -4.38 -11.64 15.40
CA ILE A 284 -5.32 -12.40 16.24
C ILE A 284 -6.69 -12.44 15.56
N ALA A 285 -7.23 -13.64 15.41
CA ALA A 285 -8.63 -13.91 15.07
C ALA A 285 -9.25 -14.85 16.11
N GLN A 286 -10.56 -15.11 16.03
CA GLN A 286 -11.27 -15.92 17.03
C GLN A 286 -10.64 -17.30 17.29
N LYS A 287 -10.14 -17.96 16.23
CA LYS A 287 -9.60 -19.33 16.29
C LYS A 287 -8.10 -19.41 15.99
N GLU A 288 -7.48 -18.32 15.60
CA GLU A 288 -6.11 -18.32 15.09
C GLU A 288 -5.32 -17.18 15.71
N ILE A 289 -4.06 -17.46 16.02
CA ILE A 289 -3.06 -16.45 16.36
C ILE A 289 -1.87 -16.78 15.48
N ILE A 290 -1.44 -15.84 14.65
CA ILE A 290 -0.31 -16.03 13.74
C ILE A 290 0.69 -14.88 13.91
N ASN A 291 1.96 -15.09 13.57
CA ASN A 291 2.89 -13.97 13.45
C ASN A 291 2.52 -13.11 12.23
N VAL A 292 2.87 -11.82 12.29
CA VAL A 292 2.78 -10.96 11.12
C VAL A 292 3.92 -11.32 10.15
N PRO A 293 3.62 -11.65 8.87
CA PRO A 293 4.64 -11.90 7.86
C PRO A 293 5.56 -10.70 7.63
N LYS A 294 6.73 -10.94 7.05
CA LYS A 294 7.62 -9.87 6.59
C LYS A 294 7.07 -9.25 5.30
N ASN A 295 7.33 -7.96 5.08
CA ASN A 295 6.94 -7.20 3.87
C ASN A 295 5.41 -7.05 3.67
N CYS A 296 4.75 -6.39 4.61
CA CYS A 296 3.35 -6.01 4.49
C CYS A 296 3.20 -4.59 3.93
N LYS A 297 2.10 -4.35 3.22
CA LYS A 297 1.65 -2.99 2.87
C LYS A 297 0.71 -2.48 3.96
N ILE A 298 0.83 -1.20 4.29
CA ILE A 298 0.03 -0.55 5.33
C ILE A 298 -0.56 0.72 4.72
N SER A 299 -1.87 0.87 4.83
CA SER A 299 -2.57 2.12 4.54
C SER A 299 -3.62 2.35 5.60
N ASN A 300 -3.58 3.53 6.23
CA ASN A 300 -4.48 3.90 7.32
C ASN A 300 -4.51 2.82 8.42
N TYR A 301 -5.69 2.29 8.76
CA TYR A 301 -5.87 1.25 9.79
C TYR A 301 -5.68 -0.19 9.29
N LEU A 302 -5.38 -0.40 8.00
CA LEU A 302 -5.34 -1.72 7.38
C LEU A 302 -3.90 -2.11 7.02
N LYS A 303 -3.52 -3.33 7.42
CA LYS A 303 -2.28 -3.99 7.02
C LYS A 303 -2.60 -5.24 6.20
N ILE A 304 -2.07 -5.30 4.97
CA ILE A 304 -2.17 -6.47 4.09
C ILE A 304 -0.80 -7.10 3.92
N CYS A 305 -0.70 -8.39 4.23
CA CYS A 305 0.53 -9.18 4.12
C CYS A 305 0.32 -10.36 3.17
N LYS A 306 1.37 -10.78 2.45
CA LYS A 306 1.33 -12.07 1.76
C LYS A 306 1.26 -13.21 2.79
N LYS A 307 0.47 -14.24 2.51
CA LYS A 307 0.29 -15.40 3.42
C LYS A 307 1.55 -16.25 3.61
N GLU A 308 2.55 -16.08 2.75
CA GLU A 308 3.84 -16.77 2.87
C GLU A 308 4.50 -16.51 4.23
N ASN A 309 5.14 -17.54 4.80
CA ASN A 309 5.86 -17.46 6.08
C ASN A 309 4.98 -17.13 7.30
N THR A 310 3.67 -17.34 7.24
CA THR A 310 2.81 -17.36 8.43
C THR A 310 3.04 -18.63 9.24
N VAL A 311 3.24 -18.48 10.53
CA VAL A 311 3.40 -19.51 11.54
C VAL A 311 2.23 -19.41 12.50
N ASN A 312 1.57 -20.54 12.75
CA ASN A 312 0.48 -20.59 13.71
C ASN A 312 1.03 -20.62 15.14
N LEU A 313 0.79 -19.54 15.88
CA LEU A 313 1.22 -19.37 17.26
C LEU A 313 0.21 -19.93 18.27
N LYS A 314 -1.00 -20.33 17.85
CA LYS A 314 -2.07 -20.80 18.76
C LYS A 314 -1.65 -22.01 19.60
N GLN A 315 -0.76 -22.83 19.07
CA GLN A 315 -0.25 -24.03 19.75
C GLN A 315 0.95 -23.75 20.65
N THR A 316 1.48 -22.53 20.65
CA THR A 316 2.63 -22.15 21.49
C THR A 316 2.23 -22.12 22.96
N LYS A 317 3.13 -22.58 23.82
CA LYS A 317 2.90 -22.60 25.28
C LYS A 317 3.09 -21.23 25.93
N CYS A 318 3.72 -20.29 25.22
CA CYS A 318 3.98 -18.94 25.68
C CYS A 318 2.96 -17.93 25.14
N ILE A 319 3.21 -17.34 23.95
CA ILE A 319 2.46 -16.18 23.42
C ILE A 319 0.94 -16.43 23.38
N ALA A 320 0.48 -17.58 22.89
CA ALA A 320 -0.96 -17.85 22.84
C ALA A 320 -1.60 -17.92 24.23
N LYS A 321 -0.92 -18.49 25.22
CA LYS A 321 -1.40 -18.54 26.60
C LYS A 321 -1.35 -17.15 27.27
N LEU A 322 -0.32 -16.35 26.97
CA LEU A 322 -0.21 -14.96 27.39
C LEU A 322 -1.44 -14.15 26.96
N ILE A 323 -1.77 -14.20 25.67
CA ILE A 323 -2.89 -13.45 25.09
C ILE A 323 -4.25 -13.95 25.58
N GLU A 324 -4.38 -15.24 25.85
CA GLU A 324 -5.62 -15.83 26.38
C GLU A 324 -5.80 -15.61 27.90
N GLY A 325 -4.83 -14.99 28.59
CA GLY A 325 -4.86 -14.85 30.05
C GLY A 325 -4.77 -16.19 30.81
N LYS A 326 -4.17 -17.20 30.18
CA LYS A 326 -3.97 -18.54 30.77
C LYS A 326 -2.53 -18.72 31.25
N GLU A 327 -2.31 -19.71 32.10
CA GLU A 327 -0.96 -20.06 32.54
C GLU A 327 -0.04 -20.34 31.33
N ALA A 328 1.02 -19.54 31.21
CA ALA A 328 1.94 -19.54 30.10
C ALA A 328 3.31 -20.09 30.52
N LEU A 329 3.88 -20.97 29.70
CA LEU A 329 5.23 -21.48 29.88
C LEU A 329 6.16 -20.73 28.93
N CYS A 330 6.73 -19.64 29.42
CA CYS A 330 7.67 -18.81 28.69
C CYS A 330 9.08 -18.90 29.29
N ASP A 331 10.07 -18.64 28.43
CA ASP A 331 11.43 -18.38 28.87
C ASP A 331 11.58 -16.92 29.30
N PHE A 332 12.54 -16.66 30.17
CA PHE A 332 12.82 -15.34 30.71
C PHE A 332 14.25 -14.92 30.36
N SER A 333 14.43 -13.62 30.16
CA SER A 333 15.75 -13.02 29.90
C SER A 333 15.93 -11.75 30.73
N ASN A 334 17.17 -11.27 30.82
CA ASN A 334 17.46 -10.03 31.55
C ASN A 334 16.86 -8.82 30.83
N ALA A 335 16.42 -7.84 31.60
CA ALA A 335 15.73 -6.65 31.09
C ALA A 335 16.67 -5.48 30.72
N GLU A 336 17.98 -5.62 30.90
CA GLU A 336 18.95 -4.51 30.83
C GLU A 336 19.01 -3.83 29.46
N HIS A 337 18.69 -4.56 28.39
CA HIS A 337 18.68 -4.06 27.02
C HIS A 337 17.35 -3.38 26.64
N ILE A 338 16.33 -3.43 27.48
CA ILE A 338 15.00 -2.86 27.21
C ILE A 338 14.94 -1.42 27.71
N GLN A 339 14.48 -0.53 26.84
CA GLN A 339 14.27 0.88 27.18
C GLN A 339 13.09 1.03 28.16
N LYS A 340 13.29 1.79 29.22
CA LYS A 340 12.23 2.11 30.20
C LYS A 340 11.25 3.17 29.71
N ILE A 341 11.65 3.98 28.73
CA ILE A 341 10.81 4.99 28.08
C ILE A 341 10.99 4.77 26.59
N GLU A 342 9.96 4.28 25.91
CA GLU A 342 9.95 4.02 24.47
C GLU A 342 8.78 4.78 23.83
N GLU A 343 9.06 5.56 22.80
CA GLU A 343 8.02 6.16 21.95
C GLU A 343 7.59 5.12 20.92
N ILE A 344 6.39 4.56 21.08
CA ILE A 344 5.83 3.55 20.14
C ILE A 344 5.42 4.25 18.85
N ASP A 345 4.75 5.39 18.98
CA ASP A 345 4.56 6.40 17.94
C ASP A 345 4.51 7.79 18.57
N GLY A 346 4.35 8.84 17.75
CA GLY A 346 4.33 10.22 18.23
C GLY A 346 3.27 10.54 19.30
N SER A 347 2.23 9.72 19.44
CA SER A 347 1.11 9.89 20.37
C SER A 347 1.10 8.91 21.54
N LEU A 348 1.87 7.82 21.46
CA LEU A 348 1.79 6.68 22.36
C LEU A 348 3.17 6.33 22.92
N ILE A 349 3.35 6.53 24.22
CA ILE A 349 4.61 6.30 24.92
C ILE A 349 4.46 5.15 25.90
N LEU A 350 5.39 4.20 25.85
CA LEU A 350 5.55 3.14 26.82
C LEU A 350 6.53 3.54 27.92
N LEU A 351 6.03 3.56 29.15
CA LEU A 351 6.80 3.68 30.37
C LEU A 351 6.91 2.29 31.00
N ASN A 352 8.04 1.60 30.88
CA ASN A 352 8.21 0.21 31.31
C ASN A 352 9.04 0.10 32.59
N ASN A 353 8.40 -0.37 33.68
CA ASN A 353 8.95 -0.34 35.05
C ASN A 353 9.60 1.02 35.39
N TYR A 354 8.85 2.06 35.05
CA TYR A 354 9.24 3.45 35.22
C TYR A 354 8.98 3.91 36.64
N THR A 355 9.83 4.80 37.15
CA THR A 355 9.60 5.53 38.40
C THR A 355 10.00 6.98 38.16
N GLY A 356 9.02 7.87 38.22
CA GLY A 356 9.27 9.29 37.99
C GLY A 356 7.97 10.07 37.74
N ASN A 357 8.15 11.28 37.25
CA ASN A 357 7.06 12.24 37.11
C ASN A 357 6.67 12.36 35.64
N LEU A 358 5.36 12.36 35.40
CA LEU A 358 4.75 12.78 34.16
C LEU A 358 4.01 14.10 34.42
N ILE A 359 4.23 15.10 33.59
CA ILE A 359 3.61 16.42 33.72
C ILE A 359 2.73 16.66 32.48
N HIS A 360 1.46 16.98 32.71
CA HIS A 360 0.48 17.30 31.68
C HIS A 360 -0.43 18.43 32.21
N ASN A 361 -0.59 19.51 31.45
CA ASN A 361 -1.38 20.69 31.85
C ASN A 361 -1.05 21.23 33.27
N ASN A 362 0.25 21.30 33.60
CA ASN A 362 0.76 21.68 34.94
C ASN A 362 0.37 20.73 36.09
N ILE A 363 -0.27 19.59 35.80
CA ILE A 363 -0.56 18.52 36.76
C ILE A 363 0.60 17.52 36.72
N THR A 364 1.15 17.20 37.89
CA THR A 364 2.21 16.19 38.03
C THR A 364 1.62 14.86 38.49
N TYR A 365 1.84 13.82 37.70
CA TYR A 365 1.49 12.43 37.98
C TYR A 365 2.74 11.67 38.40
N ASN A 366 2.74 11.13 39.63
CA ASN A 366 3.81 10.29 40.13
C ASN A 366 3.54 8.84 39.72
N LEU A 367 4.28 8.35 38.73
CA LEU A 367 4.07 7.02 38.15
C LEU A 367 5.13 6.05 38.67
N LYS A 368 4.68 4.88 39.11
CA LYS A 368 5.55 3.78 39.54
C LYS A 368 5.02 2.45 39.02
N GLY A 369 5.66 1.93 37.98
CA GLY A 369 5.23 0.70 37.32
C GLY A 369 5.28 0.82 35.80
N THR A 370 4.42 0.07 35.12
CA THR A 370 4.38 0.02 33.65
C THR A 370 3.08 0.63 33.12
N TYR A 371 3.21 1.60 32.22
CA TYR A 371 2.09 2.38 31.69
C TYR A 371 2.23 2.62 30.19
N LEU A 372 1.09 2.65 29.50
CA LEU A 372 0.97 3.32 28.21
C LEU A 372 0.34 4.69 28.41
N VAL A 373 0.99 5.72 27.86
CA VAL A 373 0.53 7.10 27.85
C VAL A 373 0.13 7.43 26.42
N HIS A 374 -1.17 7.64 26.18
CA HIS A 374 -1.71 8.04 24.89
C HIS A 374 -2.17 9.49 24.96
N PHE A 375 -1.63 10.37 24.13
CA PHE A 375 -1.92 11.80 24.16
C PHE A 375 -2.00 12.41 22.76
N TRP A 376 -2.87 13.41 22.59
CA TRP A 376 -3.06 14.10 21.31
C TRP A 376 -3.58 15.53 21.52
N ASN A 377 -3.28 16.40 20.54
CA ASN A 377 -3.47 17.86 20.65
C ASN A 377 -2.82 18.43 21.91
N ASP A 378 -1.64 17.89 22.27
CA ASP A 378 -1.10 18.08 23.60
C ASP A 378 0.42 17.88 23.65
N THR A 379 1.02 18.35 24.74
CA THR A 379 2.42 18.20 25.06
C THR A 379 2.59 17.65 26.47
N VAL A 380 3.17 16.46 26.55
CA VAL A 380 3.47 15.79 27.82
C VAL A 380 4.96 15.88 28.12
N GLN A 381 5.31 16.09 29.38
CA GLN A 381 6.70 16.08 29.83
C GLN A 381 6.92 14.86 30.73
N ILE A 382 7.87 14.02 30.36
CA ILE A 382 8.28 12.84 31.13
C ILE A 382 9.74 13.04 31.50
N ASN A 383 10.01 13.19 32.80
CA ASN A 383 11.30 13.68 33.31
C ASN A 383 11.73 15.01 32.64
N SER A 384 12.88 15.02 31.96
CA SER A 384 13.44 16.18 31.25
C SER A 384 13.11 16.20 29.75
N LYS A 385 12.34 15.22 29.25
CA LYS A 385 11.97 15.14 27.83
C LYS A 385 10.54 15.60 27.64
N GLN A 386 10.33 16.37 26.58
CA GLN A 386 9.04 16.89 26.17
C GLN A 386 8.61 16.19 24.88
N PHE A 387 7.38 15.68 24.86
CA PHE A 387 6.78 15.00 23.73
C PHE A 387 5.55 15.80 23.30
N ASN A 388 5.49 16.19 22.03
CA ASN A 388 4.43 17.02 21.48
C ASN A 388 3.78 16.31 20.31
N ASN A 389 2.46 16.24 20.32
CA ASN A 389 1.72 15.61 19.26
C ASN A 389 0.35 16.27 19.04
N LYS A 390 0.02 16.50 17.76
CA LYS A 390 -1.24 17.12 17.35
C LYS A 390 -2.29 16.09 16.92
N GLU A 391 -1.88 14.93 16.45
CA GLU A 391 -2.80 14.00 15.80
C GLU A 391 -3.10 12.81 16.71
N LYS A 392 -4.37 12.44 16.84
CA LYS A 392 -4.70 11.21 17.57
C LYS A 392 -4.31 10.01 16.72
N SER A 393 -3.42 9.16 17.22
CA SER A 393 -3.06 7.95 16.50
C SER A 393 -4.22 6.96 16.42
N ILE A 394 -4.17 6.13 15.38
CA ILE A 394 -5.01 4.94 15.25
C ILE A 394 -4.62 3.85 16.27
N LEU A 395 -3.40 3.92 16.82
CA LEU A 395 -2.93 3.00 17.84
C LEU A 395 -3.75 3.15 19.12
N LYS A 396 -4.13 2.02 19.71
CA LYS A 396 -4.89 2.01 20.96
C LYS A 396 -4.25 1.05 21.96
N PRO A 397 -4.13 1.43 23.24
CA PRO A 397 -3.81 0.48 24.30
C PRO A 397 -4.77 -0.71 24.25
N GLY A 398 -4.23 -1.93 24.23
CA GLY A 398 -5.02 -3.16 24.37
C GLY A 398 -5.41 -3.39 25.83
N THR A 399 -6.29 -4.35 26.10
CA THR A 399 -6.63 -4.66 27.50
C THR A 399 -5.42 -5.26 28.22
N PRO A 400 -5.01 -4.74 29.40
CA PRO A 400 -3.97 -5.38 30.22
C PRO A 400 -4.42 -6.79 30.63
N ILE A 401 -3.62 -7.80 30.27
CA ILE A 401 -3.91 -9.19 30.63
C ILE A 401 -3.13 -9.51 31.89
N ILE A 402 -3.85 -9.57 33.01
CA ILE A 402 -3.30 -9.99 34.29
C ILE A 402 -3.23 -11.51 34.28
N GLN A 403 -2.03 -12.03 34.51
CA GLN A 403 -1.84 -13.46 34.74
C GLN A 403 -1.58 -13.70 36.21
N MET A 404 -2.14 -14.78 36.75
CA MET A 404 -1.64 -15.31 38.01
C MET A 404 -0.17 -15.67 37.79
N SER A 405 0.73 -15.02 38.51
CA SER A 405 2.17 -15.25 38.38
C SER A 405 2.44 -16.76 38.52
N PRO A 406 3.00 -17.44 37.50
CA PRO A 406 3.34 -18.85 37.65
C PRO A 406 4.54 -18.91 38.59
N ILE A 407 4.32 -19.19 39.87
CA ILE A 407 5.34 -19.71 40.79
C ILE A 407 6.69 -18.94 40.67
N GLU A 408 6.64 -17.61 40.54
CA GLU A 408 7.84 -16.77 40.30
C GLU A 408 8.84 -16.93 41.45
N VAL A 409 8.34 -17.22 42.66
CA VAL A 409 9.15 -17.40 43.87
C VAL A 409 9.94 -18.72 43.87
N GLU A 410 9.44 -19.82 43.29
CA GLU A 410 10.24 -21.07 43.26
C GLU A 410 11.19 -21.12 42.06
N ARG A 411 10.82 -20.60 40.89
CA ARG A 411 11.72 -20.60 39.71
C ARG A 411 12.93 -19.68 39.89
N LEU A 412 12.74 -18.48 40.48
CA LEU A 412 13.85 -17.57 40.80
C LEU A 412 14.78 -18.15 41.90
N LYS A 413 14.24 -18.94 42.84
CA LYS A 413 15.04 -19.69 43.82
C LYS A 413 15.89 -20.79 43.18
N ILE A 414 15.42 -21.41 42.10
CA ILE A 414 16.16 -22.47 41.41
C ILE A 414 17.29 -21.89 40.55
N LEU A 415 17.14 -20.68 40.01
CA LEU A 415 18.14 -20.04 39.13
C LEU A 415 19.11 -19.09 39.85
N SER A 416 18.96 -18.84 41.16
CA SER A 416 19.90 -18.02 41.92
C SER A 416 21.23 -18.75 42.15
N LEU A 417 22.34 -18.00 42.24
CA LEU A 417 23.68 -18.54 42.57
C LEU A 417 23.71 -19.39 43.85
N GLU A 418 22.77 -19.15 44.79
CA GLU A 418 22.63 -19.91 46.04
C GLU A 418 22.21 -21.38 45.81
N SER A 419 21.39 -21.67 44.77
CA SER A 419 20.99 -23.04 44.44
C SER A 419 22.15 -23.84 43.85
N HIS A 420 22.97 -23.20 43.00
CA HIS A 420 24.17 -23.79 42.42
C HIS A 420 25.28 -24.04 43.45
N GLN A 421 25.41 -23.18 44.47
CA GLN A 421 26.34 -23.37 45.58
C GLN A 421 25.91 -24.52 46.50
N LYS A 422 24.60 -24.66 46.80
CA LYS A 422 24.08 -25.80 47.56
C LYS A 422 24.27 -27.14 46.83
N HIS A 423 24.16 -27.17 45.51
CA HIS A 423 24.37 -28.41 44.75
C HIS A 423 25.84 -28.82 44.66
N LYS A 424 26.79 -27.87 44.71
CA LYS A 424 28.23 -28.16 44.81
C LYS A 424 28.67 -28.60 46.21
N ALA A 425 27.96 -28.22 47.26
CA ALA A 425 28.26 -28.63 48.64
C ALA A 425 27.75 -30.05 49.00
N LEU A 426 27.00 -30.69 48.09
CA LEU A 426 26.41 -32.03 48.26
C LEU A 426 27.07 -33.11 47.36
N LYS A 427 28.27 -32.84 46.84
CA LYS A 427 29.10 -33.82 46.12
C LYS A 427 30.37 -34.13 46.89
#